data_AF-A0A0D2MQM5-F1
#
_entry.id   AF-A0A0D2MQM5-F1
#
_cell.length_a   1.000
_cell.length_b   1.000
_cell.length_c   1.000
_cell.angle_alpha   90.00
_cell.angle_beta   90.00
_cell.angle_gamma   90.00
#
_symmetry.space_group_name_H-M   'P 1'
#
loop_
_entity.id
_entity.type
_entity.pdbx_description
1 polymer ?
#
loop_
_entity_poly.entity_id
_entity_poly.type
_entity_poly.pdbx_seq_one_letter_code
_entity_poly.pdbx_strand_id
1 'polypeptide(L)'
;MQKGFEIGLEVGHYAGCVRAWRALQQGLAPGALPERAERGISSLEALVAEYPLYDPQDERLHDLLEAMRARFKAVVATLGAAAEYQTAPGQQVAPRHNVAGPPQRVEAGQLPSLSF
;
A
#
# COMPACT_ATOMS: atom_id res chain seq x y z
N MET A 1 -20.60 -10.51 18.40
CA MET A 1 -20.21 -11.20 17.15
C MET A 1 -19.42 -10.32 16.18
N GLN A 2 -19.58 -8.99 16.21
CA GLN A 2 -18.91 -8.05 15.28
C GLN A 2 -17.37 -8.17 15.22
N LYS A 3 -16.71 -8.35 16.38
CA LYS A 3 -15.24 -8.45 16.47
C LYS A 3 -14.64 -9.64 15.73
N GLY A 4 -15.35 -10.78 15.69
CA GLY A 4 -14.86 -11.97 14.97
C GLY A 4 -14.94 -11.82 13.45
N PHE A 5 -16.00 -11.17 12.96
CA PHE A 5 -16.14 -10.84 11.54
C PHE A 5 -15.04 -9.88 11.07
N GLU A 6 -14.77 -8.83 11.84
CA GLU A 6 -13.72 -7.85 11.53
C GLU A 6 -12.34 -8.50 11.43
N ILE A 7 -12.00 -9.37 12.39
CA ILE A 7 -10.75 -10.14 12.37
C ILE A 7 -10.70 -11.07 11.15
N GLY A 8 -11.77 -11.82 10.89
CA GLY A 8 -11.84 -12.71 9.73
C GLY A 8 -11.68 -11.96 8.41
N LEU A 9 -12.25 -10.76 8.30
CA LEU A 9 -12.13 -9.90 7.13
C LEU A 9 -10.68 -9.43 6.93
N GLU A 10 -9.99 -9.06 8.02
CA GLU A 10 -8.60 -8.65 8.00
C GLU A 10 -7.65 -9.78 7.60
N VAL A 11 -7.82 -10.97 8.18
CA VAL A 11 -7.05 -12.16 7.79
C VAL A 11 -7.29 -12.52 6.32
N GLY A 12 -8.56 -12.46 5.89
CA GLY A 12 -8.94 -12.67 4.49
C GLY A 12 -8.32 -11.66 3.53
N HIS A 13 -8.20 -10.39 3.95
CA HIS A 13 -7.52 -9.35 3.20
C HIS A 13 -6.04 -9.72 2.97
N TYR A 14 -5.31 -10.11 4.02
CA TYR A 14 -3.92 -10.53 3.90
C TYR A 14 -3.75 -11.75 2.98
N ALA A 15 -4.61 -12.75 3.12
CA ALA A 15 -4.62 -13.92 2.23
C ALA A 15 -4.87 -13.53 0.76
N GLY A 16 -5.76 -12.57 0.52
CA GLY A 16 -6.00 -11.99 -0.80
C GLY A 16 -4.76 -11.33 -1.40
N CYS A 17 -4.08 -10.48 -0.62
CA CYS A 17 -2.86 -9.79 -1.05
C CYS A 17 -1.72 -10.77 -1.36
N VAL A 18 -1.50 -11.78 -0.51
CA VAL A 18 -0.49 -12.83 -0.76
C VAL A 18 -0.75 -13.51 -2.10
N ARG A 19 -2.00 -13.97 -2.35
CA ARG A 19 -2.37 -14.61 -3.61
C ARG A 19 -2.15 -13.71 -4.82
N ALA A 20 -2.53 -12.44 -4.71
CA ALA A 20 -2.32 -11.46 -5.78
C ALA A 20 -0.83 -11.26 -6.09
N TRP A 21 0.01 -11.07 -5.07
CA TRP A 21 1.46 -10.92 -5.27
C TRP A 21 2.10 -12.17 -5.86
N ARG A 22 1.69 -13.37 -5.43
CA ARG A 22 2.16 -14.63 -6.01
C ARG A 22 1.75 -14.79 -7.47
N ALA A 23 0.51 -14.47 -7.82
CA ALA A 23 0.04 -14.50 -9.20
C ALA A 23 0.81 -13.50 -10.09
N LEU A 24 1.07 -12.29 -9.58
CA LEU A 24 1.92 -11.31 -10.28
C LEU A 24 3.34 -11.82 -10.46
N GLN A 25 3.94 -12.42 -9.42
CA GLN A 25 5.29 -12.99 -9.49
C GLN A 25 5.42 -14.06 -10.59
N GLN A 26 4.39 -14.89 -10.79
CA GLN A 26 4.35 -15.91 -11.86
C GLN A 26 4.32 -15.31 -13.27
N GLY A 27 3.76 -14.11 -13.43
CA GLY A 27 3.69 -13.40 -14.72
C GLY A 27 4.88 -12.48 -15.01
N LEU A 28 5.79 -12.29 -14.05
CA LEU A 28 6.95 -11.42 -14.17
C LEU A 28 8.23 -12.20 -14.49
N ALA A 29 9.27 -11.49 -14.94
CA ALA A 29 10.59 -12.08 -15.11
C ALA A 29 11.16 -12.55 -13.75
N PRO A 30 11.97 -13.62 -13.72
CA PRO A 30 12.65 -14.05 -12.51
C PRO A 30 13.44 -12.90 -11.86
N GLY A 31 13.28 -12.71 -10.55
CA GLY A 31 13.95 -11.62 -9.82
C GLY A 31 13.33 -10.23 -9.99
N ALA A 32 12.14 -10.12 -10.60
CA ALA A 32 11.44 -8.83 -10.72
C ALA A 32 10.98 -8.25 -9.38
N LEU A 33 10.76 -9.10 -8.37
CA LEU A 33 10.48 -8.65 -7.02
C LEU A 33 11.79 -8.51 -6.23
N PRO A 34 11.92 -7.46 -5.38
CA PRO A 34 13.04 -7.38 -4.46
C PRO A 34 13.06 -8.62 -3.55
N GLU A 35 14.22 -9.24 -3.36
CA GLU A 35 14.38 -10.43 -2.51
C GLU A 35 13.79 -10.23 -1.10
N ARG A 36 13.97 -9.03 -0.54
CA ARG A 36 13.37 -8.63 0.75
C ARG A 36 11.84 -8.70 0.72
N ALA A 37 11.23 -8.29 -0.39
CA ALA A 37 9.79 -8.35 -0.58
C ALA A 37 9.32 -9.80 -0.75
N GLU A 38 10.04 -10.63 -1.49
CA GLU A 38 9.72 -12.05 -1.65
C GLU A 38 9.74 -12.79 -0.31
N ARG A 39 10.82 -12.64 0.47
CA ARG A 39 10.90 -13.16 1.85
C ARG A 39 9.80 -12.57 2.73
N GLY A 40 9.49 -11.30 2.50
CA GLY A 40 8.32 -10.57 2.98
C GLY A 40 7.04 -11.38 2.89
N ILE A 41 6.65 -11.63 1.64
CA ILE A 41 5.43 -12.30 1.21
C ILE A 41 5.40 -13.74 1.72
N SER A 42 6.50 -14.51 1.61
CA SER A 42 6.56 -15.89 2.11
C SER A 42 6.29 -15.99 3.62
N SER A 43 6.81 -15.04 4.40
CA SER A 43 6.57 -15.03 5.85
C SER A 43 5.14 -14.62 6.19
N LEU A 44 4.52 -13.70 5.43
CA LEU A 44 3.10 -13.38 5.62
C LEU A 44 2.20 -14.55 5.24
N GLU A 45 2.54 -15.25 4.16
CA GLU A 45 1.84 -16.46 3.70
C GLU A 45 1.84 -17.56 4.77
N ALA A 46 2.98 -17.79 5.43
CA ALA A 46 3.08 -18.74 6.54
C ALA A 46 2.20 -18.33 7.73
N LEU A 47 2.21 -17.04 8.12
CA LEU A 47 1.36 -16.55 9.22
C LEU A 47 -0.14 -16.69 8.92
N VAL A 48 -0.54 -16.42 7.67
CA VAL A 48 -1.93 -16.62 7.24
C VAL A 48 -2.33 -18.09 7.29
N ALA A 49 -1.44 -19.01 6.89
CA ALA A 49 -1.69 -20.44 6.92
C ALA A 49 -1.73 -21.01 8.34
N GLU A 50 -0.95 -20.44 9.26
CA GLU A 50 -0.92 -20.83 10.67
C GLU A 50 -2.12 -20.30 11.47
N TYR A 51 -2.80 -19.25 10.98
CA TYR A 51 -3.84 -18.57 11.76
C TYR A 51 -5.01 -19.50 12.13
N PRO A 52 -5.32 -19.68 13.42
CA PRO A 52 -6.31 -20.65 13.88
C PRO A 52 -7.75 -20.09 13.76
N LEU A 53 -8.23 -19.94 12.52
CA LEU A 53 -9.54 -19.32 12.22
C LEU A 53 -10.73 -20.02 12.90
N TYR A 54 -10.61 -21.32 13.15
CA TYR A 54 -11.68 -22.16 13.70
C TYR A 54 -11.54 -22.45 15.20
N ASP A 55 -10.46 -21.98 15.83
CA ASP A 55 -10.25 -22.11 17.27
C ASP A 55 -10.17 -20.72 17.92
N PRO A 56 -11.32 -20.14 18.31
CA PRO A 56 -11.37 -18.81 18.92
C PRO A 56 -10.74 -18.74 20.32
N GLN A 57 -10.34 -19.88 20.91
CA GLN A 57 -9.70 -19.95 22.21
C GLN A 57 -8.18 -20.12 22.12
N ASP A 58 -7.61 -20.23 20.91
CA ASP A 58 -6.15 -20.28 20.73
C ASP A 58 -5.53 -18.96 21.23
N GLU A 59 -4.70 -19.08 22.26
CA GLU A 59 -4.04 -17.96 22.92
C GLU A 59 -3.12 -17.17 21.97
N ARG A 60 -2.67 -17.79 20.88
CA ARG A 60 -1.77 -17.19 19.89
C ARG A 60 -2.50 -16.30 18.88
N LEU A 61 -3.84 -16.29 18.86
CA LEU A 61 -4.64 -15.52 17.90
C LEU A 61 -4.24 -14.05 17.83
N HIS A 62 -4.00 -13.43 18.99
CA HIS A 62 -3.63 -12.02 19.05
C HIS A 62 -2.22 -11.80 18.49
N ASP A 63 -1.25 -12.61 18.92
CA ASP A 63 0.15 -12.48 18.52
C ASP A 63 0.34 -12.74 17.02
N LEU A 64 -0.34 -13.75 16.48
CA LEU A 64 -0.32 -14.04 15.04
C LEU A 64 -0.95 -12.91 14.22
N LEU A 65 -2.03 -12.29 14.73
CA LEU A 65 -2.67 -11.16 14.05
C LEU A 65 -1.77 -9.92 14.03
N GLU A 66 -1.12 -9.61 15.15
CA GLU A 66 -0.13 -8.52 15.22
C GLU A 66 1.09 -8.79 14.33
N ALA A 67 1.58 -10.03 14.29
CA ALA A 67 2.65 -10.44 13.39
C ALA A 67 2.24 -10.25 11.92
N MET A 68 1.01 -10.61 11.54
CA MET A 68 0.49 -10.38 10.19
C MET A 68 0.43 -8.89 9.85
N ARG A 69 -0.11 -8.04 10.74
CA ARG A 69 -0.17 -6.58 10.57
C ARG A 69 1.21 -5.97 10.34
N ALA A 70 2.15 -6.31 11.22
CA ALA A 70 3.53 -5.83 11.13
C ALA A 70 4.20 -6.30 9.82
N ARG A 71 4.00 -7.58 9.46
CA ARG A 71 4.61 -8.14 8.26
C ARG A 71 4.03 -7.54 6.99
N PHE A 72 2.72 -7.40 6.91
CA PHE A 72 2.03 -6.75 5.81
C PHE A 72 2.54 -5.32 5.58
N LYS A 73 2.63 -4.51 6.65
CA LYS A 73 3.16 -3.14 6.56
C LYS A 73 4.59 -3.12 6.01
N ALA A 74 5.45 -4.05 6.46
CA ALA A 74 6.82 -4.15 5.98
C ALA A 74 6.90 -4.54 4.49
N VAL A 75 6.04 -5.45 4.03
CA VAL A 75 5.95 -5.86 2.61
C VAL A 75 5.52 -4.68 1.75
N VAL A 76 4.42 -4.02 2.10
CA VAL A 76 3.89 -2.88 1.34
C VAL A 76 4.92 -1.75 1.28
N ALA A 77 5.59 -1.42 2.38
CA ALA A 77 6.65 -0.42 2.38
C ALA A 77 7.82 -0.80 1.46
N THR A 78 8.21 -2.08 1.45
CA THR A 78 9.30 -2.57 0.59
C THR A 78 8.91 -2.51 -0.90
N LEU A 79 7.69 -2.90 -1.24
CA LEU A 79 7.17 -2.84 -2.61
C LEU A 79 6.95 -1.40 -3.09
N GLY A 80 6.45 -0.52 -2.22
CA GLY A 80 6.25 0.91 -2.51
C GLY A 80 7.58 1.64 -2.72
N ALA A 81 8.56 1.41 -1.85
CA ALA A 81 9.91 1.97 -2.01
C ALA A 81 10.60 1.48 -3.29
N ALA A 82 10.39 0.21 -3.67
CA ALA A 82 10.87 -0.32 -4.95
C ALA A 82 10.21 0.39 -6.15
N ALA A 83 8.90 0.65 -6.08
CA ALA A 83 8.18 1.39 -7.13
C ALA A 83 8.71 2.83 -7.29
N GLU A 84 9.05 3.51 -6.19
CA GLU A 84 9.62 4.86 -6.23
C GLU A 84 11.04 4.87 -6.82
N TYR A 85 11.89 3.90 -6.47
CA TYR A 85 13.25 3.80 -7.01
C TYR A 85 13.32 3.34 -8.47
N GLN A 86 12.31 2.62 -8.97
CA GLN A 86 12.22 2.25 -10.39
C GLN A 86 11.82 3.45 -11.27
N THR A 87 11.35 4.56 -10.70
CA THR A 87 11.21 5.81 -11.44
C THR A 87 12.61 6.37 -11.69
N ALA A 88 12.98 6.50 -12.96
CA ALA A 88 14.35 6.81 -13.41
C ALA A 88 15.01 7.99 -12.65
N PRO A 89 16.36 8.02 -12.53
CA PRO A 89 17.08 9.17 -11.98
C PRO A 89 16.80 10.40 -12.86
N GLY A 90 15.88 11.25 -12.40
CA GLY A 90 15.45 12.45 -13.13
C GLY A 90 14.01 12.88 -12.87
N GLN A 91 13.15 12.02 -12.30
CA GLN A 91 11.79 12.41 -11.93
C GLN A 91 11.62 12.46 -10.42
N GLN A 92 12.15 13.53 -9.84
CA GLN A 92 11.80 13.94 -8.49
C GLN A 92 10.32 14.36 -8.51
N VAL A 93 9.42 13.45 -8.12
CA VAL A 93 8.01 13.78 -7.95
C VAL A 93 7.92 14.71 -6.75
N ALA A 94 7.68 15.99 -7.01
CA ALA A 94 7.58 17.01 -5.98
C ALA A 94 6.52 16.60 -4.94
N PRO A 95 6.79 16.84 -3.64
CA PRO A 95 5.81 16.56 -2.59
C PRO A 95 4.53 17.34 -2.90
N ARG A 96 3.39 16.64 -2.94
CA ARG A 96 2.07 17.21 -3.20
C ARG A 96 1.74 18.25 -2.12
N HIS A 97 2.11 19.50 -2.37
CA HIS A 97 1.62 20.64 -1.62
C HIS A 97 0.18 20.87 -2.04
N ASN A 98 -0.74 20.60 -1.12
CA ASN A 98 -2.14 20.89 -1.28
C ASN A 98 -2.31 22.42 -1.27
N VAL A 99 -2.63 23.03 -2.42
CA VAL A 99 -2.99 24.45 -2.49
C VAL A 99 -4.39 24.56 -3.08
N ALA A 100 -5.37 24.78 -2.21
CA ALA A 100 -6.64 25.37 -2.58
C ALA A 100 -6.87 26.58 -1.67
N GLY A 101 -6.20 27.69 -2.00
CA GLY A 101 -6.61 29.02 -1.57
C GLY A 101 -7.73 29.52 -2.49
N PRO A 102 -8.73 30.28 -1.97
CA PRO A 102 -9.91 30.66 -2.74
C PRO A 102 -9.57 31.69 -3.86
N PRO A 103 -10.35 31.69 -4.97
CA PRO A 103 -10.05 32.50 -6.14
C PRO A 103 -10.29 34.00 -5.89
N GLN A 104 -9.30 34.83 -6.23
CA GLN A 104 -9.45 36.29 -6.26
C GLN A 104 -10.16 36.74 -7.53
N ARG A 105 -11.16 37.61 -7.33
CA ARG A 105 -12.03 38.23 -8.34
C ARG A 105 -11.22 39.21 -9.19
N VAL A 106 -11.18 38.99 -10.50
CA VAL A 106 -10.59 39.95 -11.47
C VAL A 106 -11.59 41.07 -11.77
N GLU A 107 -11.24 42.29 -11.37
CA GLU A 107 -11.94 43.52 -11.78
C GLU A 107 -11.28 44.05 -13.06
N ALA A 108 -12.05 44.12 -14.15
CA ALA A 108 -11.59 44.60 -15.44
C ALA A 108 -11.67 46.14 -15.47
N GLY A 109 -10.51 46.80 -15.48
CA GLY A 109 -10.39 48.26 -15.57
C GLY A 109 -9.38 48.69 -16.63
N GLN A 110 -9.89 49.50 -17.57
CA GLN A 110 -9.19 50.48 -18.40
C GLN A 110 -8.39 50.02 -19.64
N LEU A 111 -8.99 50.24 -20.83
CA LEU A 111 -8.32 50.34 -22.13
C LEU A 111 -7.71 51.74 -22.31
N PRO A 112 -6.47 51.90 -22.83
CA PRO A 112 -5.98 53.19 -23.30
C PRO A 112 -6.36 53.47 -24.76
N SER A 113 -6.76 54.73 -25.00
CA SER A 113 -7.07 55.35 -26.28
C SER A 113 -5.83 55.43 -27.18
N LEU A 114 -5.96 55.01 -28.44
CA LEU A 114 -4.97 55.28 -29.49
C LEU A 114 -5.34 56.58 -30.20
N SER A 115 -4.42 57.53 -30.21
CA SER A 115 -4.41 58.69 -31.11
C SER A 115 -3.10 58.64 -31.89
N PHE A 116 -3.19 58.53 -33.22
CA PHE A 116 -2.38 59.23 -34.22
C PHE A 116 -3.06 59.06 -35.58
#